data_AF-A0AAV8Z490-F1
#
_entry.id   AF-A0AAV8Z490-F1
#
_cell.length_a   1.000
_cell.length_b   1.000
_cell.length_c   1.000
_cell.angle_alpha   90.00
_cell.angle_beta   90.00
_cell.angle_gamma   90.00
#
_symmetry.space_group_name_H-M   'P 1'
#
loop_
_entity.id
_entity.type
_entity.pdbx_description
1 polymer ?
#
loop_
_entity_poly.entity_id
_entity_poly.type
_entity_poly.pdbx_seq_one_letter_code
_entity_poly.pdbx_strand_id
1 'polypeptide(L)' 'MSFFGFGQSAEIEVYLDGQETRKTAEVKTEDGKKERLYLYYDGETVSGKVNISLKKARQQTRTPRY' A
#
# COMPACT_ATOMS: atom_id res chain seq x y z
N MET A 1 8.39 -5.98 21.33
CA MET A 1 7.10 -5.55 21.91
C MET A 1 6.01 -5.86 20.89
N SER A 2 5.20 -6.90 21.16
CA SER A 2 4.09 -7.32 20.30
C SER A 2 2.83 -6.55 20.72
N PHE A 3 2.26 -5.74 19.84
CA PHE A 3 1.00 -5.04 20.09
C PHE A 3 -0.01 -5.41 19.00
N PHE A 4 -1.09 -6.06 19.44
CA PHE A 4 -2.34 -6.35 18.73
C PHE A 4 -2.36 -7.53 17.73
N GLY A 5 -3.07 -8.59 18.14
CA GLY A 5 -3.47 -9.74 17.31
C GLY A 5 -4.55 -9.40 16.28
N PHE A 6 -4.32 -8.37 15.47
CA PHE A 6 -5.09 -8.05 14.28
C PHE A 6 -4.10 -7.94 13.13
N GLY A 7 -3.94 -9.02 12.34
CA GLY A 7 -3.22 -8.94 11.08
C GLY A 7 -3.82 -7.83 10.21
N GLN A 8 -2.99 -7.12 9.44
CA GLN A 8 -3.31 -5.97 8.58
C GLN A 8 -4.82 -5.88 8.26
N SER A 9 -5.55 -5.13 9.08
CA SER A 9 -7.01 -5.02 8.98
C SER A 9 -7.44 -4.14 7.81
N ALA A 10 -6.49 -3.53 7.10
CA ALA A 10 -6.73 -2.77 5.88
C ALA A 10 -5.57 -2.96 4.90
N GLU A 11 -5.92 -2.99 3.62
CA GLU A 11 -5.01 -2.94 2.47
C GLU A 11 -5.11 -1.54 1.85
N ILE A 12 -3.97 -0.92 1.58
CA ILE A 12 -3.89 0.46 1.09
C ILE A 12 -3.19 0.43 -0.26
N GLU A 13 -3.85 1.00 -1.26
CA GLU A 13 -3.34 1.13 -2.61
C GLU A 13 -3.34 2.61 -3.01
N VAL A 14 -2.25 3.06 -3.63
CA VAL A 14 -2.10 4.44 -4.11
C VAL A 14 -2.03 4.41 -5.63
N TYR A 15 -2.96 5.10 -6.28
CA TYR A 15 -3.05 5.25 -7.73
C TYR A 15 -2.71 6.68 -8.09
N LEU A 16 -1.69 6.89 -8.92
CA LEU A 16 -1.33 8.23 -9.39
C LEU A 16 -2.06 8.54 -10.70
N ASP A 17 -2.45 9.80 -10.88
CA ASP A 17 -3.09 10.23 -12.12
C ASP A 17 -2.11 10.11 -13.30
N GLY A 18 -2.56 9.47 -14.38
CA GLY A 18 -1.73 9.26 -15.58
C GLY A 18 -0.57 8.28 -15.40
N GLN A 19 -0.59 7.45 -14.35
CA GLN A 19 0.49 6.50 -14.05
C GLN A 19 0.77 5.47 -15.16
N GLU A 20 -0.20 5.16 -16.01
CA GLU A 20 -0.04 4.20 -17.12
C GLU A 20 0.88 4.71 -18.23
N THR A 21 0.89 6.04 -18.44
CA THR A 21 1.67 6.72 -19.48
C THR A 21 2.93 7.39 -18.93
N ARG A 22 3.08 7.43 -17.60
CA ARG A 22 4.17 8.16 -16.94
C ARG A 22 5.49 7.40 -17.05
N LYS A 23 6.58 8.16 -17.21
CA LYS A 23 7.94 7.58 -17.28
C LYS A 23 8.31 6.94 -15.95
N THR A 24 9.09 5.86 -16.02
CA THR A 24 9.66 5.19 -14.85
C THR A 24 11.18 5.28 -14.87
N ALA A 25 11.80 5.38 -13.70
CA ALA A 25 13.24 5.28 -13.52
C ALA A 25 13.61 3.99 -12.79
N GLU A 26 14.77 3.43 -13.12
CA GLU A 26 15.34 2.29 -12.41
C GLU A 26 16.15 2.79 -11.22
N VAL A 27 15.76 2.36 -10.02
CA VAL A 27 16.42 2.72 -8.76
C VAL A 27 17.04 1.46 -8.19
N LYS A 28 18.34 1.52 -7.88
CA LYS A 28 19.01 0.48 -7.11
C LYS A 28 18.75 0.72 -5.63
N THR A 29 18.09 -0.23 -4.99
CA THR A 29 17.89 -0.21 -3.54
C THR A 29 19.14 -0.70 -2.82
N GLU A 30 19.21 -0.45 -1.51
CA GLU A 30 20.36 -0.81 -0.67
C GLU A 30 20.61 -2.33 -0.64
N ASP A 31 19.54 -3.13 -0.80
CA ASP A 31 19.61 -4.59 -0.95
C ASP A 31 20.15 -5.06 -2.32
N GLY A 32 20.55 -4.14 -3.19
CA GLY A 32 21.06 -4.43 -4.54
C GLY A 32 19.97 -4.79 -5.55
N LYS A 33 18.69 -4.70 -5.17
CA LYS A 33 17.57 -4.93 -6.09
C LYS A 33 17.35 -3.69 -6.97
N LYS A 34 16.86 -3.93 -8.18
CA LYS A 34 16.48 -2.88 -9.12
C LYS A 34 14.97 -2.78 -9.13
N GLU A 35 14.44 -1.63 -8.71
CA GLU A 35 13.01 -1.34 -8.71
C GLU A 35 12.70 -0.24 -9.73
N ARG A 36 11.52 -0.32 -10.36
CA ARG A 36 11.05 0.70 -11.29
C ARG A 36 10.02 1.57 -10.59
N LEU A 37 10.34 2.86 -10.44
CA LEU A 37 9.48 3.83 -9.78
C LEU A 37 9.06 4.93 -10.75
N TYR A 38 7.89 5.54 -10.52
CA TYR A 38 7.44 6.66 -11.32
C TYR A 38 8.36 7.87 -11.16
N LEU A 39 8.72 8.49 -12.29
CA LEU A 39 9.62 9.63 -12.34
C LEU A 39 8.83 10.94 -12.32
N TYR A 40 9.28 11.87 -11.47
CA TYR A 40 8.78 13.23 -11.38
C TYR A 40 9.93 14.23 -11.46
N TYR A 41 9.69 15.36 -12.12
CA TYR A 41 10.61 16.49 -12.17
C TYR A 41 10.13 17.64 -11.28
N ASP A 42 11.03 18.59 -11.02
CA ASP A 42 10.70 19.77 -10.24
C ASP A 42 9.55 20.57 -10.89
N GLY A 43 8.60 21.01 -10.06
CA GLY A 43 7.38 21.70 -10.48
C GLY A 43 6.26 20.80 -11.02
N GLU A 44 6.44 19.48 -11.17
CA GLU A 44 5.34 18.60 -11.57
C GLU A 44 4.34 18.37 -10.43
N THR A 45 3.05 18.35 -10.77
CA THR A 45 1.98 18.04 -9.80
C THR A 45 1.90 16.53 -9.57
N VAL A 46 1.87 16.14 -8.30
CA VAL A 46 1.60 14.76 -7.88
C VAL A 46 0.16 14.71 -7.37
N SER A 47 -0.71 14.04 -8.11
CA SER A 47 -2.12 13.85 -7.77
C SER A 47 -2.55 12.40 -8.00
N GLY A 48 -3.62 11.99 -7.34
CA GLY A 48 -4.11 10.63 -7.45
C GLY A 48 -5.17 10.27 -6.42
N LYS A 49 -5.41 8.98 -6.29
CA LYS A 49 -6.41 8.40 -5.39
C LYS A 49 -5.77 7.39 -4.45
N VAL A 50 -6.18 7.45 -3.19
CA VAL A 50 -5.85 6.43 -2.19
C VAL A 50 -7.07 5.55 -2.00
N ASN A 51 -6.92 4.25 -2.27
CA ASN A 51 -7.94 3.25 -2.00
C ASN A 51 -7.60 2.52 -0.70
N ILE A 52 -8.57 2.43 0.20
CA ILE A 52 -8.43 1.75 1.49
C ILE A 52 -9.45 0.63 1.56
N SER A 53 -8.98 -0.60 1.55
CA SER A 53 -9.77 -1.82 1.57
C SER A 53 -9.70 -2.47 2.96
N LEU A 54 -10.76 -2.34 3.75
CA LEU A 54 -10.83 -2.92 5.10
C LEU A 54 -11.07 -4.44 5.02
N LYS A 55 -10.14 -5.23 5.57
CA LYS A 55 -10.28 -6.69 5.73
C LYS A 55 -11.14 -6.96 6.97
N LYS A 56 -12.27 -7.66 6.77
CA LYS A 56 -13.27 -7.94 7.81
C LYS A 56 -12.60 -8.66 8.99
N ALA A 57 -12.70 -8.06 10.18
CA ALA A 57 -12.32 -8.73 11.42
C ALA A 57 -13.17 -10.00 11.56
N ARG A 58 -12.52 -11.17 11.67
CA ARG A 58 -13.24 -12.39 12.08
C ARG A 58 -13.74 -12.16 13.50
N GLN A 59 -15.03 -11.85 13.64
CA GLN A 59 -15.70 -12.00 14.93
C GLN A 59 -15.72 -13.49 15.23
N GLN A 60 -14.74 -13.96 16.00
CA GLN A 60 -14.81 -15.30 16.56
C GLN A 60 -15.90 -15.27 17.63
N THR A 61 -17.13 -15.57 17.21
CA THR A 61 -18.24 -15.81 18.13
C THR A 61 -17.82 -16.93 19.07
N ARG A 62 -17.40 -16.56 20.29
CA ARG A 62 -17.23 -17.51 21.37
C ARG A 62 -18.62 -17.96 21.76
N THR A 63 -19.06 -19.10 21.21
CA THR A 63 -20.26 -19.78 21.68
C THR A 63 -20.05 -20.11 23.16
N PRO A 64 -20.94 -19.67 24.07
CA PRO A 64 -20.84 -20.06 25.47
C PRO A 64 -21.17 -21.56 25.54
N ARG A 65 -20.22 -22.36 26.04
CA ARG A 65 -20.52 -23.72 26.48
C ARG A 65 -21.16 -23.60 27.87
N TYR A 66 -22.44 -23.97 27.94
CA TYR A 66 -23.14 -24.27 29.18
C TYR A 66 -22.67 -25.61 29.73
#